data_AF-A0A6I6DPS6-F1
#
_entry.id   AF-A0A6I6DPS6-F1
#
_cell.length_a   1.000
_cell.length_b   1.000
_cell.length_c   1.000
_cell.angle_alpha   90.00
_cell.angle_beta   90.00
_cell.angle_gamma   90.00
#
_symmetry.space_group_name_H-M   'P 1'
#
loop_
_entity.id
_entity.type
_entity.pdbx_description
1 polymer ?
#
loop_
_entity_poly.entity_id
_entity_poly.type
_entity_poly.pdbx_seq_one_letter_code
_entity_poly.pdbx_strand_id
1 'polypeptide(L)' 'MKQWSREELALLWRYNNNQVAQMTGRSMEEVGDRRLQANIERNGWDKHDPEAVTKWEAA' A
#
# COMPACT_ATOMS: atom_id res chain seq x y z
N MET A 1 2.25 0.42 15.91
CA MET A 1 1.97 1.26 14.71
C MET A 1 0.67 2.03 14.90
N LYS A 2 0.60 3.26 14.40
CA LYS A 2 -0.63 4.08 14.45
C LYS A 2 -1.60 3.59 13.38
N GLN A 3 -2.87 3.36 13.74
CA GLN A 3 -3.90 2.92 12.80
C GLN A 3 -4.08 3.95 11.67
N TRP A 4 -4.38 3.49 10.46
CA TRP A 4 -4.63 4.35 9.30
C TRP A 4 -6.03 4.94 9.36
N SER A 5 -6.16 6.26 9.22
CA SER A 5 -7.47 6.93 9.12
C SER A 5 -8.10 6.74 7.75
N ARG A 6 -9.42 6.97 7.63
CA ARG A 6 -10.11 6.91 6.32
C ARG A 6 -9.54 7.92 5.33
N GLU A 7 -9.15 9.09 5.82
CA GLU A 7 -8.54 10.17 5.06
C GLU A 7 -7.15 9.76 4.57
N GLU A 8 -6.32 9.17 5.43
CA GLU A 8 -5.00 8.64 5.03
C GLU A 8 -5.13 7.52 3.99
N LEU A 9 -6.10 6.61 4.17
CA LEU A 9 -6.37 5.56 3.20
C LEU A 9 -6.78 6.13 1.84
N ALA A 10 -7.56 7.21 1.80
CA ALA A 10 -7.94 7.87 0.56
C ALA A 10 -6.75 8.50 -0.19
N LEU A 11 -5.69 8.90 0.50
CA LEU A 11 -4.47 9.43 -0.13
C LEU A 11 -3.76 8.38 -1.00
N LEU A 12 -3.80 7.11 -0.59
CA LEU A 12 -3.20 5.99 -1.34
C LEU A 12 -3.78 5.87 -2.76
N TRP A 13 -4.98 6.35 -3.00
CA TRP A 13 -5.63 6.30 -4.30
C TRP A 13 -5.29 7.48 -5.21
N ARG A 14 -4.78 8.57 -4.64
CA ARG A 14 -4.61 9.85 -5.34
C ARG A 14 -3.16 10.23 -5.60
N TYR A 15 -2.26 9.74 -4.74
CA TYR A 15 -0.86 10.16 -4.70
C TYR A 15 0.07 8.96 -4.75
N ASN A 16 1.34 9.19 -5.09
CA ASN A 16 2.38 8.15 -5.02
C ASN A 16 2.92 7.98 -3.59
N ASN A 17 3.73 6.95 -3.34
CA ASN A 17 4.20 6.64 -1.98
C ASN A 17 4.98 7.79 -1.33
N ASN A 18 5.82 8.50 -2.10
CA ASN A 18 6.61 9.62 -1.61
C ASN A 18 5.72 10.77 -1.14
N GLN A 19 4.74 11.14 -1.97
CA GLN A 19 3.76 12.17 -1.61
C GLN A 19 2.94 11.77 -0.36
N VAL A 20 2.49 10.51 -0.27
CA VAL A 20 1.74 10.04 0.91
C VAL A 20 2.62 10.05 2.17
N ALA A 21 3.88 9.61 2.08
CA ALA A 21 4.84 9.66 3.19
C ALA A 21 5.02 11.10 3.69
N GLN A 22 5.19 12.07 2.78
CA GLN A 22 5.29 13.49 3.12
C GLN A 22 4.02 14.05 3.78
N MET A 23 2.84 13.68 3.28
CA MET A 23 1.56 14.18 3.81
C MET A 23 1.17 13.58 5.17
N THR A 24 1.57 12.33 5.42
CA THR A 24 1.18 11.58 6.63
C THR A 24 2.25 11.53 7.71
N GLY A 25 3.50 11.85 7.35
CA GLY A 25 4.66 11.70 8.22
C GLY A 25 5.09 10.26 8.47
N ARG A 26 4.50 9.30 7.74
CA ARG A 26 4.86 7.87 7.79
C ARG A 26 6.05 7.56 6.90
N SER A 27 6.72 6.44 7.15
CA SER A 27 7.85 6.03 6.30
C SER A 27 7.37 5.59 4.91
N MET A 28 8.28 5.64 3.93
CA MET A 28 8.02 5.10 2.58
C MET A 28 7.65 3.62 2.60
N GLU A 29 8.27 2.87 3.52
CA GLU A 29 8.03 1.43 3.74
C GLU A 29 6.60 1.19 4.27
N GLU A 30 6.20 1.88 5.34
CA GLU A 30 4.84 1.77 5.89
C GLU A 30 3.75 2.10 4.86
N VAL A 31 4.03 3.09 4.00
CA VAL A 31 3.13 3.47 2.90
C VAL A 31 3.08 2.40 1.81
N GLY A 32 4.23 1.80 1.47
CA GLY A 32 4.34 0.70 0.52
C GLY A 32 3.53 -0.51 0.97
N ASP A 33 3.77 -0.96 2.20
CA ASP A 33 3.08 -2.10 2.81
C ASP A 33 1.57 -1.87 2.86
N ARG A 34 1.15 -0.68 3.31
CA ARG A 34 -0.29 -0.39 3.37
C ARG A 34 -0.92 -0.38 1.98
N ARG A 35 -0.24 0.17 0.96
CA ARG A 35 -0.75 0.21 -0.41
C ARG A 35 -0.87 -1.21 -0.98
N LEU A 36 0.12 -2.05 -0.75
CA LEU A 36 0.07 -3.46 -1.16
C LEU A 36 -1.16 -4.14 -0.55
N GLN A 37 -1.33 -4.02 0.76
CA GLN A 37 -2.47 -4.57 1.48
C GLN A 37 -3.81 -4.01 0.96
N ALA A 38 -3.90 -2.71 0.68
CA ALA A 38 -5.13 -2.09 0.17
C ALA A 38 -5.48 -2.57 -1.25
N ASN A 39 -4.46 -2.83 -2.07
CA ASN A 39 -4.65 -3.41 -3.41
C ASN A 39 -5.11 -4.87 -3.33
N ILE A 40 -4.56 -5.67 -2.41
CA ILE A 40 -5.00 -7.04 -2.14
C ILE A 40 -6.47 -7.05 -1.68
N GLU A 41 -6.82 -6.24 -0.68
CA GLU A 41 -8.19 -6.15 -0.14
C GLU A 41 -9.23 -5.81 -1.21
N ARG A 42 -8.87 -4.94 -2.15
CA ARG A 42 -9.77 -4.47 -3.21
C ARG A 42 -9.86 -5.43 -4.38
N ASN A 43 -8.72 -5.88 -4.88
CA ASN A 43 -8.64 -6.56 -6.18
C ASN A 43 -8.55 -8.08 -6.04
N GLY A 44 -8.16 -8.59 -4.86
CA GLY A 44 -7.94 -10.02 -4.63
C GLY A 44 -6.95 -10.65 -5.61
N TRP A 45 -6.01 -9.86 -6.13
CA TRP A 45 -5.12 -10.32 -7.20
C TRP A 45 -4.24 -11.49 -6.74
N ASP A 46 -3.87 -11.52 -5.46
CA ASP A 46 -3.17 -12.59 -4.78
C ASP A 46 -3.93 -13.93 -4.84
N LYS A 47 -5.26 -13.89 -4.90
CA LYS A 47 -6.12 -15.07 -4.99
C LYS A 47 -6.27 -15.57 -6.43
N HIS A 48 -6.05 -14.71 -7.41
CA HIS A 48 -6.23 -15.00 -8.83
C HIS A 48 -4.91 -15.25 -9.56
N ASP A 49 -3.79 -14.76 -9.01
CA ASP A 49 -2.44 -14.93 -9.52
C ASP A 49 -1.45 -15.01 -8.33
N PRO A 50 -1.34 -16.18 -7.67
CA PRO A 50 -0.48 -16.34 -6.50
C PRO A 50 1.02 -16.21 -6.82
N GLU A 51 1.43 -16.39 -8.08
CA GLU A 51 2.82 -16.22 -8.52
C GLU A 51 3.24 -14.73 -8.59
N ALA A 52 2.28 -13.81 -8.70
CA ALA A 52 2.58 -12.39 -8.68
C ALA A 52 2.99 -11.88 -7.27
N VAL A 53 2.75 -12.65 -6.20
CA VAL A 53 3.10 -12.29 -4.81
C VAL A 53 4.62 -12.26 -4.63
N THR A 54 5.32 -13.25 -5.17
CA THR A 54 6.77 -13.41 -5.04
C THR A 54 7.58 -12.50 -5.95
N LYS A 55 6.95 -11.85 -6.93
CA LYS A 55 7.66 -11.04 -7.95
C LYS A 55 8.19 -9.70 -7.42
N TRP A 56 7.62 -9.21 -6.33
CA TRP A 56 8.00 -7.92 -5.71
C TRP A 56 8.92 -8.07 -4.50
N GLU A 57 9.01 -9.26 -3.91
CA GLU A 57 9.92 -9.56 -2.79
C GLU A 57 11.37 -9.81 -3.25
N ALA A 58 11.60 -9.97 -4.55
CA ALA A 58 12.90 -10.28 -5.15
C ALA A 58 13.63 -9.07 -5.78
N ALA A 59 13.06 -7.86 -5.66
CA ALA A 59 13.59 -6.61 -6.22
C ALA A 59 13.89 -5.58 -5.13
#